data_AF-A0A2S3QC02-F1
#
_entry.id   AF-A0A2S3QC02-F1
#
_cell.length_a   1.000
_cell.length_b   1.000
_cell.length_c   1.000
_cell.angle_alpha   90.00
_cell.angle_beta   90.00
_cell.angle_gamma   90.00
#
_symmetry.space_group_name_H-M   'P 1'
#
loop_
_entity.id
_entity.type
_entity.pdbx_description
1 polymer ?
#
loop_
_entity_poly.entity_id
_entity_poly.type
_entity_poly.pdbx_seq_one_letter_code
_entity_poly.pdbx_strand_id
1 'polypeptide(L)'
;MPKGSRSADQPGKLKKESRIDPRAAERMALKWEAARKLDLITKVEELGWGGLSSKETGAIGAVVSQMARERGLVEKKTQTAASTE
;
A
#
# COMPACT_ATOMS: atom_id res chain seq x y z
N MET A 1 1.24 3.07 -34.03
CA MET A 1 1.36 2.87 -32.56
C MET A 1 -0.04 2.89 -31.98
N PRO A 2 -0.48 1.80 -31.34
CA PRO A 2 -1.22 1.95 -30.08
C PRO A 2 -0.63 1.03 -29.01
N LYS A 3 -0.10 1.61 -27.94
CA LYS A 3 0.28 0.89 -26.71
C LYS A 3 -1.01 0.64 -25.93
N GLY A 4 -1.78 -0.36 -26.37
CA GLY A 4 -2.90 -0.91 -25.61
C GLY A 4 -2.36 -1.53 -24.33
N SER A 5 -2.68 -0.92 -23.20
CA SER A 5 -2.33 -1.33 -21.86
C SER A 5 -2.85 -2.75 -21.62
N ARG A 6 -1.93 -3.72 -21.66
CA ARG A 6 -2.16 -5.10 -21.27
C ARG A 6 -2.25 -5.23 -19.75
N SER A 7 -3.01 -6.25 -19.34
CA SER A 7 -2.81 -7.06 -18.14
C SER A 7 -3.35 -6.47 -16.83
N ALA A 8 -3.97 -7.23 -15.94
CA ALA A 8 -4.28 -8.66 -15.96
C ALA A 8 -5.39 -8.96 -14.95
N ASP A 9 -6.23 -9.89 -15.39
CA ASP A 9 -6.97 -10.89 -14.64
C ASP A 9 -6.16 -11.48 -13.46
N GLN A 10 -6.67 -11.40 -12.23
CA GLN A 10 -7.01 -12.56 -11.37
C GLN A 10 -7.21 -12.17 -9.89
N PRO A 11 -8.37 -12.54 -9.29
CA PRO A 11 -8.63 -12.36 -7.87
C PRO A 11 -8.14 -13.54 -7.02
N GLY A 12 -7.79 -13.24 -5.76
CA GLY A 12 -8.05 -14.13 -4.63
C GLY A 12 -6.99 -15.19 -4.28
N LYS A 13 -6.11 -14.84 -3.33
CA LYS A 13 -5.69 -15.78 -2.26
C LYS A 13 -5.60 -15.05 -0.92
N LEU A 14 -6.75 -14.90 -0.27
CA LEU A 14 -6.84 -14.59 1.15
C LEU A 14 -6.40 -15.84 1.93
N LYS A 15 -5.12 -15.92 2.32
CA LYS A 15 -4.68 -16.93 3.28
C LYS A 15 -4.82 -16.38 4.69
N LYS A 16 -5.85 -16.91 5.34
CA LYS A 16 -6.20 -16.82 6.77
C LYS A 16 -4.98 -17.01 7.69
N GLU A 17 -5.00 -16.17 8.73
CA GLU A 17 -4.60 -16.42 10.11
C GLU A 17 -3.20 -16.96 10.37
N SER A 18 -2.35 -16.14 10.99
CA SER A 18 -1.53 -16.52 12.15
C SER A 18 -0.60 -15.37 12.57
N ARG A 19 -0.77 -14.90 13.81
CA ARG A 19 0.03 -13.88 14.52
C ARG A 19 -0.20 -12.44 14.05
N ILE A 20 -1.24 -11.82 14.59
CA ILE A 20 -1.41 -10.37 14.53
C ILE A 20 -0.34 -9.75 15.43
N ASP A 21 0.82 -9.45 14.85
CA ASP A 21 1.83 -8.65 15.51
C ASP A 21 1.22 -7.25 15.75
N PRO A 22 1.20 -6.71 16.98
CA PRO A 22 0.50 -5.46 17.27
C PRO A 22 1.02 -4.29 16.43
N ARG A 23 2.33 -4.28 16.09
CA ARG A 23 2.92 -3.31 15.15
C ARG A 23 2.46 -3.49 13.70
N ALA A 24 2.12 -4.71 13.30
CA ALA A 24 1.55 -4.98 11.99
C ALA A 24 0.09 -4.48 11.91
N ALA A 25 -0.66 -4.60 13.01
CA ALA A 25 -2.03 -4.11 13.09
C ALA A 25 -2.12 -2.58 12.89
N GLU A 26 -1.22 -1.81 13.50
CA GLU A 26 -1.20 -0.34 13.34
C GLU A 26 -0.94 0.08 11.88
N ARG A 27 0.04 -0.56 11.22
CA ARG A 27 0.33 -0.27 9.80
C ARG A 27 -0.80 -0.70 8.88
N MET A 28 -1.46 -1.82 9.19
CA MET A 28 -2.63 -2.28 8.45
C MET A 28 -3.77 -1.27 8.59
N ALA A 29 -4.03 -0.76 9.79
CA ALA A 29 -5.05 0.26 10.04
C ALA A 29 -4.80 1.54 9.24
N LEU A 30 -3.55 2.03 9.22
CA LEU A 30 -3.18 3.21 8.41
C LEU A 30 -3.44 3.01 6.92
N LYS A 31 -3.15 1.81 6.39
CA LYS A 31 -3.41 1.46 4.99
C LYS A 31 -4.91 1.48 4.67
N TRP A 32 -5.73 0.88 5.53
CA TRP A 32 -7.19 0.91 5.39
C TRP A 32 -7.75 2.33 5.49
N GLU A 33 -7.24 3.15 6.42
CA GLU A 33 -7.65 4.55 6.54
C GLU A 33 -7.30 5.36 5.29
N ALA A 34 -6.09 5.17 4.75
CA ALA A 34 -5.66 5.81 3.51
C ALA A 34 -6.52 5.36 2.31
N ALA A 35 -6.80 4.07 2.18
CA ALA A 35 -7.69 3.55 1.14
C ALA A 35 -9.09 4.16 1.22
N ARG A 36 -9.63 4.32 2.45
CA ARG A 36 -10.93 4.95 2.68
C ARG A 36 -10.92 6.45 2.33
N LYS A 37 -9.85 7.18 2.67
CA LYS A 37 -9.69 8.61 2.31
C LYS A 37 -9.61 8.82 0.80
N LEU A 38 -9.05 7.85 0.08
CA LEU A 38 -8.89 7.90 -1.38
C LEU A 38 -10.08 7.27 -2.14
N ASP A 39 -11.14 6.87 -1.44
CA ASP A 39 -12.29 6.14 -2.01
C ASP A 39 -11.92 4.84 -2.76
N LEU A 40 -10.75 4.29 -2.43
CA LEU A 40 -10.23 3.03 -2.99
C LEU A 40 -10.62 1.82 -2.14
N ILE A 41 -11.31 2.04 -1.02
CA ILE A 41 -11.69 1.00 -0.08
C ILE A 41 -12.49 -0.12 -0.74
N THR A 42 -13.52 0.23 -1.51
CA THR A 42 -14.37 -0.72 -2.23
C THR A 42 -13.55 -1.58 -3.17
N LYS A 43 -12.60 -0.96 -3.88
CA LYS A 43 -11.73 -1.64 -4.83
C LYS A 43 -10.69 -2.55 -4.14
N VAL A 44 -10.20 -2.16 -2.97
CA VAL A 44 -9.35 -3.00 -2.12
C VAL A 44 -10.13 -4.21 -1.61
N GLU A 45 -11.40 -4.04 -1.24
CA GLU A 45 -12.25 -5.15 -0.79
C GLU A 45 -12.61 -6.11 -1.92
N GLU A 46 -12.90 -5.59 -3.12
CA GLU A 46 -13.28 -6.40 -4.28
C GLU A 46 -12.07 -7.06 -4.99
N LEU A 47 -10.99 -6.32 -5.21
CA LEU A 47 -9.83 -6.79 -5.98
C LEU A 47 -8.64 -7.20 -5.09
N GLY A 48 -8.62 -6.75 -3.83
CA GLY A 48 -7.45 -6.89 -2.97
C GLY A 48 -6.35 -5.87 -3.28
N TRP A 49 -5.35 -5.82 -2.40
CA TRP A 49 -4.17 -4.96 -2.57
C TRP A 49 -3.37 -5.21 -3.86
N GLY A 50 -3.43 -6.43 -4.40
CA GLY A 50 -2.73 -6.82 -5.62
C GLY A 50 -3.45 -6.48 -6.91
N GLY A 51 -4.74 -6.14 -6.86
CA GLY A 51 -5.56 -5.80 -8.04
C GLY A 51 -5.72 -4.29 -8.29
N LEU A 52 -5.13 -3.46 -7.44
CA LEU A 52 -5.10 -2.01 -7.61
C LEU A 52 -4.01 -1.61 -8.61
N SER A 53 -4.24 -0.51 -9.33
CA SER A 53 -3.23 0.08 -10.19
C SER A 53 -2.05 0.63 -9.38
N SER A 54 -0.85 0.65 -9.96
CA SER A 54 0.34 1.27 -9.37
C SER A 54 0.09 2.72 -8.91
N LYS A 55 -0.80 3.44 -9.61
CA LYS A 55 -1.17 4.82 -9.25
C LYS A 55 -2.02 4.88 -7.98
N GLU A 56 -2.92 3.92 -7.81
CA GLU A 56 -3.83 3.79 -6.67
C GLU A 56 -3.07 3.30 -5.43
N THR A 57 -2.35 2.19 -5.56
CA THR A 57 -1.50 1.65 -4.48
C THR A 57 -0.40 2.63 -4.08
N GLY A 58 0.19 3.34 -5.05
CA GLY A 58 1.17 4.40 -4.81
C GLY A 58 0.60 5.59 -4.03
N ALA A 59 -0.63 6.02 -4.35
CA ALA A 59 -1.32 7.07 -3.60
C ALA A 59 -1.61 6.63 -2.16
N ILE A 60 -2.10 5.40 -1.95
CA ILE A 60 -2.33 4.84 -0.61
C ILE A 60 -1.01 4.81 0.18
N GLY A 61 0.07 4.32 -0.43
CA GLY A 61 1.40 4.30 0.20
C GLY A 61 1.92 5.69 0.57
N ALA A 62 1.69 6.69 -0.28
CA ALA A 62 2.06 8.08 -0.01
C ALA A 62 1.31 8.65 1.19
N VAL A 63 -0.01 8.44 1.26
CA VAL A 63 -0.85 8.88 2.39
C VAL A 63 -0.46 8.18 3.68
N VAL A 64 -0.20 6.87 3.65
CA VAL A 64 0.31 6.12 4.82
C VAL A 64 1.65 6.69 5.29
N SER A 65 2.57 6.98 4.37
CA SER A 65 3.87 7.57 4.68
C SER A 65 3.74 8.96 5.29
N GLN A 66 2.83 9.79 4.76
CA GLN A 66 2.51 11.10 5.31
C GLN A 66 1.96 10.99 6.74
N MET A 67 0.96 10.12 6.96
CA MET A 67 0.39 9.90 8.29
C MET A 67 1.41 9.34 9.28
N ALA A 68 2.29 8.43 8.84
CA ALA A 68 3.38 7.93 9.68
C ALA A 68 4.37 9.05 10.07
N ARG A 69 4.67 9.97 9.15
CA ARG A 69 5.53 11.14 9.41
C ARG A 69 4.89 12.09 10.40
N GLU A 70 3.60 12.40 10.22
CA GLU A 70 2.84 13.28 11.10
C GLU A 70 2.70 12.70 12.52
N ARG A 71 2.54 11.38 12.63
CA ARG A 71 2.48 10.67 13.92
C ARG A 71 3.86 10.42 14.54
N GLY A 72 4.95 10.83 13.89
CA GLY A 72 6.31 10.60 14.38
C GLY A 72 6.76 9.13 14.35
N LEU A 73 6.04 8.25 13.65
CA LEU A 73 6.38 6.82 13.48
C LEU A 73 7.53 6.58 12.49
N VAL A 74 8.00 7.62 11.80
CA VAL A 74 9.13 7.51 10.88
C VAL A 74 10.41 7.84 11.63
N GLU A 75 11.07 6.79 12.13
CA GLU A 75 12.51 6.84 12.32
C GLU A 75 13.13 7.27 10.99
N LYS A 76 13.85 8.38 11.01
CA LYS A 76 14.54 8.92 9.85
C LYS A 76 15.57 7.91 9.37
N LYS A 77 15.18 6.97 8.51
CA LYS A 77 16.12 6.28 7.62
C LYS A 77 16.49 7.22 6.48
N THR A 78 17.13 8.33 6.85
CA THR A 78 18.16 8.93 6.01
C THR A 78 19.31 7.93 5.96
N GLN A 79 19.65 7.50 4.73
CA GLN A 79 20.81 6.70 4.27
C GLN A 79 20.34 5.46 3.48
N THR A 80 20.84 5.15 2.29
CA THR A 80 22.14 5.48 1.68
C THR A 80 22.07 5.54 0.16
N ALA A 81 22.90 6.41 -0.40
CA ALA A 81 23.14 6.64 -1.80
C ALA A 81 23.49 5.37 -2.59
N ALA A 82 22.96 5.30 -3.81
CA ALA A 82 23.64 4.63 -4.91
C ALA A 82 24.98 5.37 -5.16
N SER A 83 26.07 4.79 -4.72
CA SER A 83 27.43 5.09 -5.18
C SER A 83 28.20 3.79 -5.09
N THR A 84 28.17 3.03 -6.17
CA THR A 84 29.21 2.06 -6.50
C THR A 84 29.88 2.65 -7.74
N GLU A 85 31.14 3.04 -7.55
CA GLU A 85 32.11 3.42 -8.59
C GLU A 85 32.24 2.36 -9.69
#